data_AF-A0A968MGS5-F1
#
_entry.id   AF-A0A968MGS5-F1
#
_cell.length_a   1.000
_cell.length_b   1.000
_cell.length_c   1.000
_cell.angle_alpha   90.00
_cell.angle_beta   90.00
_cell.angle_gamma   90.00
#
_symmetry.space_group_name_H-M   'P 1'
#
loop_
_entity.id
_entity.type
_entity.pdbx_description
1 polymer ?
#
loop_
_entity_poly.entity_id
_entity_poly.type
_entity_poly.pdbx_seq_one_letter_code
_entity_poly.pdbx_strand_id
1 'polypeptide(L)'
;MNKKKLIIPGILAVCIIVSLYFLKSYISPGFIDPEKISVWHVDYGPVSVTVPATGVINPENEVLLLSPASSIISKIYTAPGRKVVKGEIIMSLDPRAINKEIENLKDQLGIMENDLQKNQLNSRSIKVDLDYNTEVKKLKITSLKTEIADQEQLLKVGGISPAIFEQTKQELVLAERDLKMTQEKNSIRLKQLEADENGLLLQIDVRKKGIGIETYFTRFIYHKSTFEWNCS
;
A
#
# COMPACT_ATOMS: atom_id res chain seq x y z
N MET A 1 -98.48 -32.64 100.03
CA MET A 1 -97.36 -31.72 100.34
C MET A 1 -96.36 -31.81 99.19
N ASN A 2 -96.52 -30.95 98.19
CA ASN A 2 -96.25 -31.35 96.79
C ASN A 2 -94.88 -30.87 96.30
N LYS A 3 -93.93 -31.81 96.27
CA LYS A 3 -92.50 -31.72 95.93
C LYS A 3 -92.16 -31.23 94.50
N LYS A 4 -93.09 -30.57 93.79
CA LYS A 4 -92.92 -30.11 92.39
C LYS A 4 -92.55 -28.62 92.24
N LYS A 5 -92.52 -27.84 93.33
CA LYS A 5 -92.14 -26.40 93.30
C LYS A 5 -90.64 -26.12 93.55
N LEU A 6 -89.81 -27.14 93.77
CA LEU A 6 -88.36 -26.98 94.02
C LEU A 6 -87.46 -27.50 92.89
N ILE A 7 -88.01 -28.23 91.90
CA ILE A 7 -87.24 -28.86 90.82
C ILE A 7 -86.95 -27.87 89.67
N ILE A 8 -87.88 -26.94 89.44
CA ILE A 8 -87.83 -25.96 88.34
C ILE A 8 -86.69 -24.94 88.47
N PRO A 9 -86.41 -24.31 89.65
CA PRO A 9 -85.28 -23.40 89.77
C PRO A 9 -83.92 -24.11 89.69
N GLY A 10 -83.86 -25.39 90.09
CA GLY A 10 -82.63 -26.20 90.01
C GLY A 10 -82.19 -26.48 88.58
N ILE A 11 -83.12 -26.82 87.68
CA ILE A 11 -82.80 -27.06 86.26
C ILE A 11 -82.36 -25.78 85.54
N LEU A 12 -82.97 -24.63 85.86
CA LEU A 12 -82.62 -23.35 85.25
C LEU A 12 -81.20 -22.91 85.63
N ALA A 13 -80.81 -23.09 86.90
CA ALA A 13 -79.46 -22.79 87.38
C ALA A 13 -78.41 -23.68 86.69
N VAL A 14 -78.70 -24.96 86.48
CA VAL A 14 -77.79 -25.88 85.77
C VAL A 14 -77.62 -25.48 84.30
N CYS A 15 -78.71 -25.13 83.59
CA CYS A 15 -78.61 -24.66 82.21
C CYS A 15 -77.78 -23.37 82.07
N ILE A 16 -77.88 -22.43 83.02
CA ILE A 16 -77.10 -21.19 83.01
C ILE A 16 -75.61 -21.48 83.22
N ILE A 17 -75.27 -22.38 84.14
CA ILE A 17 -73.87 -22.77 84.40
C ILE A 17 -73.27 -23.47 83.18
N VAL A 18 -74.03 -24.36 82.53
CA VAL A 18 -73.58 -25.05 81.30
C VAL A 18 -73.38 -24.05 80.17
N SER A 19 -74.32 -23.11 79.99
CA SER A 19 -74.22 -22.07 78.96
C SER A 19 -73.01 -21.15 79.16
N LEU A 20 -72.74 -20.72 80.41
CA LEU A 20 -71.57 -19.91 80.75
C LEU A 20 -70.25 -20.67 80.54
N TYR A 21 -70.24 -21.99 80.78
CA TYR A 21 -69.06 -22.83 80.54
C TYR A 21 -68.75 -22.95 79.05
N PHE A 22 -69.76 -23.17 78.21
CA PHE A 22 -69.61 -23.20 76.76
C PHE A 22 -69.18 -21.85 76.19
N LEU A 23 -69.69 -20.74 76.72
CA LEU A 23 -69.34 -19.41 76.23
C LEU A 23 -67.86 -19.05 76.53
N LYS A 24 -67.32 -19.46 77.67
CA LYS A 24 -65.87 -19.34 77.96
C LYS A 24 -65.00 -20.18 77.01
N SER A 25 -65.50 -21.32 76.54
CA SER A 25 -64.78 -22.21 75.63
C SER A 25 -64.62 -21.61 74.22
N TYR A 26 -65.61 -20.87 73.73
CA TYR A 26 -65.57 -20.30 72.37
C TYR A 26 -64.86 -18.94 72.27
N ILE A 27 -64.69 -18.20 73.38
CA ILE A 27 -64.15 -16.82 73.36
C ILE A 27 -62.68 -16.75 73.81
N SER A 28 -62.05 -17.88 74.13
CA SER A 28 -60.58 -17.88 74.33
C SER A 28 -59.89 -17.88 72.97
N PRO A 29 -59.15 -16.82 72.57
CA PRO A 29 -58.33 -16.89 71.36
C PRO A 29 -57.26 -17.97 71.59
N GLY A 30 -57.35 -19.06 70.82
CA GLY A 30 -56.40 -20.16 70.89
C GLY A 30 -54.98 -19.66 70.67
N PHE A 31 -54.15 -19.86 71.68
CA PHE A 31 -52.74 -19.54 71.75
C PHE A 31 -52.00 -20.13 70.55
N ILE A 32 -51.19 -19.31 69.88
CA ILE A 32 -50.22 -19.82 68.91
C ILE A 32 -49.11 -20.49 69.73
N ASP A 33 -48.96 -21.80 69.60
CA ASP A 33 -47.89 -22.58 70.25
C ASP A 33 -46.52 -21.96 69.95
N PRO A 34 -45.78 -21.44 70.95
CA PRO A 34 -44.44 -20.89 70.74
C PRO A 34 -43.46 -21.97 70.23
N GLU A 35 -43.79 -23.25 70.47
CA GLU A 35 -42.98 -24.40 70.08
C GLU A 35 -42.97 -24.66 68.56
N LYS A 36 -43.93 -24.10 67.81
CA LYS A 36 -43.98 -24.24 66.34
C LYS A 36 -43.29 -23.11 65.58
N ILE A 37 -42.64 -22.18 66.27
CA ILE A 37 -41.93 -21.06 65.63
C ILE A 37 -40.43 -21.23 65.87
N SER A 38 -39.72 -21.71 64.85
CA SER A 38 -38.26 -21.80 64.88
C SER A 38 -37.64 -20.46 64.49
N VAL A 39 -37.22 -19.69 65.50
CA VAL A 39 -36.51 -18.42 65.31
C VAL A 39 -35.01 -18.66 65.47
N TRP A 40 -34.23 -18.40 64.42
CA TRP A 40 -32.78 -18.53 64.43
C TRP A 40 -32.13 -17.14 64.36
N HIS A 41 -31.03 -16.94 65.08
CA HIS A 41 -30.20 -15.74 64.94
C HIS A 41 -29.39 -15.85 63.63
N VAL A 42 -29.43 -14.80 62.81
CA VAL A 42 -28.68 -14.75 61.55
C VAL A 42 -27.44 -13.88 61.76
N ASP A 43 -26.27 -14.50 61.63
CA ASP A 43 -24.99 -13.80 61.72
C ASP A 43 -24.57 -13.24 60.36
N TYR A 44 -24.02 -12.03 60.37
CA TYR A 44 -23.48 -11.38 59.18
C TYR A 44 -21.96 -11.62 59.11
N GLY A 45 -21.52 -12.18 57.99
CA GLY A 45 -20.11 -12.38 57.68
C GLY A 45 -19.83 -12.13 56.20
N PRO A 46 -18.58 -11.84 55.82
CA PRO A 46 -18.23 -11.65 54.43
C PRO A 46 -18.39 -12.96 53.64
N VAL A 47 -19.26 -12.94 52.63
CA VAL A 47 -19.45 -14.07 51.71
C VAL A 47 -18.67 -13.79 50.43
N SER A 48 -17.66 -14.60 50.15
CA SER A 48 -16.91 -14.54 48.89
C SER A 48 -17.42 -15.62 47.95
N VAL A 49 -17.98 -15.20 46.82
CA VAL A 49 -18.41 -16.10 45.75
C VAL A 49 -17.34 -16.11 44.67
N THR A 50 -16.73 -17.27 44.45
CA THR A 50 -15.80 -17.47 43.32
C THR A 50 -16.60 -17.99 42.15
N VAL A 51 -16.68 -17.19 41.07
CA VAL A 51 -17.30 -17.61 39.81
C VAL A 51 -16.20 -18.10 38.87
N PRO A 52 -16.21 -19.38 38.44
CA PRO A 52 -15.22 -19.86 37.49
C PRO A 52 -15.45 -19.17 36.13
N ALA A 53 -14.44 -18.44 35.66
CA ALA A 53 -14.43 -17.83 34.33
C ALA A 53 -13.43 -18.59 33.46
N THR A 54 -13.85 -18.94 32.24
CA THR A 54 -12.99 -19.49 31.21
C THR A 54 -12.80 -18.45 30.11
N GLY A 55 -11.58 -18.38 29.57
CA GLY A 55 -11.22 -17.44 28.53
C GLY A 55 -10.04 -17.98 27.72
N VAL A 56 -9.82 -17.39 26.56
CA VAL A 56 -8.68 -17.71 25.69
C VAL A 56 -7.57 -16.72 25.99
N ILE A 57 -6.37 -17.23 26.29
CA ILE A 57 -5.18 -16.41 26.48
C ILE A 57 -4.59 -16.14 25.10
N ASN A 58 -4.58 -14.86 24.71
CA ASN A 58 -3.90 -14.41 23.50
C ASN A 58 -2.60 -13.69 23.89
N PRO A 59 -1.53 -13.86 23.10
CA PRO A 59 -0.32 -13.07 23.27
C PRO A 59 -0.63 -11.58 23.05
N GLU A 60 -0.02 -10.71 23.85
CA GLU A 60 -0.15 -9.26 23.69
C GLU A 60 0.51 -8.77 22.40
N ASN A 61 1.65 -9.37 22.02
CA ASN A 61 2.40 -9.01 20.82
C ASN A 61 2.76 -10.27 20.01
N GLU A 62 2.32 -10.32 18.77
CA GLU A 62 2.71 -11.34 17.79
C GLU A 62 3.42 -10.66 16.60
N VAL A 63 4.58 -11.20 16.21
CA VAL A 63 5.36 -10.70 15.06
C VAL A 63 5.56 -11.84 14.07
N LEU A 64 4.92 -11.72 12.91
CA LEU A 64 5.11 -12.65 11.79
C LEU A 64 6.34 -12.25 10.98
N LEU A 65 7.34 -13.14 10.93
CA LEU A 65 8.55 -12.94 10.14
C LEU A 65 8.36 -13.59 8.77
N LEU A 66 8.07 -12.77 7.76
CA LEU A 66 7.99 -13.22 6.37
C LEU A 66 9.33 -12.97 5.68
N SER A 67 9.85 -13.99 4.97
CA SER A 67 10.94 -13.76 4.04
C SER A 67 10.39 -12.95 2.88
N PRO A 68 10.97 -11.78 2.60
CA PRO A 68 10.40 -10.91 1.58
C PRO A 68 10.87 -11.24 0.16
N ALA A 69 11.89 -12.08 0.01
CA ALA A 69 12.34 -12.65 -1.25
C ALA A 69 12.42 -14.18 -1.14
N SER A 70 12.26 -14.87 -2.26
CA SER A 70 12.44 -16.33 -2.33
C SER A 70 13.92 -16.66 -2.12
N SER A 71 14.27 -17.08 -0.91
CA SER A 71 15.65 -17.38 -0.53
C SER A 71 15.70 -18.63 0.32
N ILE A 72 16.85 -19.31 0.28
CA ILE A 72 17.08 -20.52 1.06
C ILE A 72 17.61 -20.10 2.43
N ILE A 73 17.07 -20.72 3.49
CA ILE A 73 17.59 -20.55 4.84
C ILE A 73 18.99 -21.15 4.88
N SER A 74 20.00 -20.32 5.13
CA SER A 74 21.39 -20.75 5.25
C SER A 74 21.65 -21.35 6.64
N LYS A 75 21.20 -20.65 7.70
CA LYS A 75 21.42 -21.08 9.08
C LYS A 75 20.34 -20.55 10.02
N ILE A 76 19.91 -21.40 10.95
CA ILE A 76 19.07 -21.01 12.09
C ILE A 76 19.97 -20.93 13.32
N TYR A 77 19.98 -19.79 13.99
CA TYR A 77 20.84 -19.53 15.15
C TYR A 77 20.10 -19.78 16.47
N THR A 78 18.76 -19.62 16.46
CA THR A 78 17.94 -19.74 17.67
C THR A 78 16.86 -20.80 17.52
N ALA A 79 16.80 -21.72 18.50
CA ALA A 79 15.79 -22.77 18.55
C ALA A 79 14.43 -22.22 19.04
N PRO A 80 13.30 -22.85 18.66
CA PRO A 80 11.97 -22.48 19.14
C PRO A 80 11.87 -22.51 20.67
N GLY A 81 11.17 -21.54 21.26
CA GLY A 81 10.96 -21.45 22.71
C GLY A 81 12.10 -20.78 23.49
N ARG A 82 13.18 -20.37 22.82
CA ARG A 82 14.25 -19.59 23.46
C ARG A 82 13.88 -18.10 23.50
N LYS A 83 14.19 -17.44 24.62
CA LYS A 83 14.11 -15.98 24.71
C LYS A 83 15.20 -15.37 23.83
N VAL A 84 14.82 -14.36 23.04
CA VAL A 84 15.72 -13.58 22.18
C VAL A 84 15.76 -12.14 22.66
N VAL A 85 16.91 -11.50 22.52
CA VAL A 85 17.06 -10.07 22.83
C VAL A 85 16.93 -9.27 21.54
N LYS A 86 16.46 -8.03 21.67
CA LYS A 86 16.47 -7.03 20.59
C LYS A 86 17.84 -6.99 19.92
N GLY A 87 17.85 -7.19 18.61
CA GLY A 87 19.09 -7.18 17.83
C GLY A 87 19.75 -8.55 17.60
N GLU A 88 19.25 -9.62 18.22
CA GLU A 88 19.84 -10.95 18.09
C GLU A 88 19.49 -11.59 16.74
N ILE A 89 20.51 -12.08 16.02
CA ILE A 89 20.32 -12.78 14.75
C ILE A 89 19.72 -14.15 15.05
N ILE A 90 18.48 -14.36 14.61
CA ILE A 90 17.73 -15.62 14.77
C ILE A 90 17.92 -16.59 13.60
N MET A 91 18.12 -16.06 12.39
CA MET A 91 18.36 -16.82 11.16
C MET A 91 19.12 -16.00 10.13
N SER A 92 19.81 -16.68 9.21
CA SER A 92 20.45 -16.08 8.04
C SER A 92 19.95 -16.77 6.78
N LEU A 93 19.69 -15.96 5.76
CA LEU A 93 19.33 -16.39 4.41
C LEU A 93 20.59 -16.47 3.55
N ASP A 94 20.58 -17.25 2.48
CA ASP A 94 21.68 -17.33 1.52
C ASP A 94 21.62 -16.15 0.52
N PRO A 95 22.64 -15.27 0.46
CA PRO A 95 22.62 -14.11 -0.42
C PRO A 95 22.89 -14.45 -1.89
N ARG A 96 23.37 -15.66 -2.22
CA ARG A 96 23.90 -15.95 -3.56
C ARG A 96 22.89 -15.70 -4.67
N ALA A 97 21.62 -16.08 -4.47
CA ALA A 97 20.57 -15.88 -5.46
C ALA A 97 20.31 -14.38 -5.71
N ILE A 98 20.18 -13.60 -4.63
CA ILE A 98 19.92 -12.15 -4.68
C ILE A 98 21.12 -11.40 -5.28
N ASN A 99 22.35 -11.76 -4.88
CA ASN A 99 23.55 -11.15 -5.43
C ASN A 99 23.69 -11.40 -6.93
N LYS A 100 23.39 -12.63 -7.39
CA LYS A 100 23.38 -12.98 -8.81
C LYS A 100 22.31 -12.19 -9.58
N GLU A 101 21.15 -11.97 -8.97
CA GLU A 101 20.10 -11.13 -9.55
C GLU A 101 20.55 -9.67 -9.67
N ILE A 102 21.16 -9.12 -8.62
CA ILE A 102 21.74 -7.77 -8.64
C ILE A 102 22.83 -7.65 -9.71
N GLU A 103 23.69 -8.65 -9.86
CA GLU A 103 24.72 -8.71 -10.90
C GLU A 103 24.08 -8.71 -12.30
N ASN A 104 23.11 -9.58 -12.56
CA ASN A 104 22.38 -9.61 -13.83
C ASN A 104 21.71 -8.26 -14.13
N LEU A 105 21.12 -7.61 -13.12
CA LEU A 105 20.50 -6.29 -13.29
C LEU A 105 21.54 -5.20 -13.61
N LYS A 106 22.73 -5.27 -13.02
CA LYS A 106 23.85 -4.37 -13.33
C LYS A 106 24.40 -4.60 -14.74
N ASP A 107 24.50 -5.85 -15.19
CA ASP A 107 24.93 -6.18 -16.54
C ASP A 107 23.93 -5.63 -17.57
N GLN A 108 22.63 -5.83 -17.31
CA GLN A 108 21.57 -5.23 -18.14
C GLN A 108 21.65 -3.70 -18.17
N LEU A 109 21.94 -3.07 -17.03
CA LEU A 109 22.13 -1.63 -16.96
C LEU A 109 23.32 -1.19 -17.82
N GLY A 110 24.44 -1.93 -17.77
CA GLY A 110 25.61 -1.66 -18.61
C GLY A 110 25.32 -1.76 -20.10
N ILE A 111 24.49 -2.73 -20.52
CA ILE A 111 24.00 -2.84 -21.91
C ILE A 111 23.19 -1.59 -22.29
N MET A 112 22.26 -1.17 -21.43
CA MET A 112 21.42 0.01 -21.69
C MET A 112 22.24 1.30 -21.76
N GLU A 113 23.26 1.45 -20.91
CA GLU A 113 24.19 2.59 -20.96
C GLU A 113 25.01 2.60 -22.26
N ASN A 114 25.43 1.42 -22.75
CA ASN A 114 26.09 1.30 -24.05
C ASN A 114 25.15 1.66 -25.21
N ASP A 115 23.90 1.20 -25.17
CA ASP A 115 22.88 1.52 -26.17
C ASP A 115 22.58 3.03 -26.20
N LEU A 116 22.53 3.70 -25.04
CA LEU A 116 22.42 5.15 -24.96
C LEU A 116 23.61 5.83 -25.63
N GLN A 117 24.84 5.41 -25.33
CA GLN A 117 26.03 5.98 -25.94
C GLN A 117 26.03 5.79 -27.48
N LYS A 118 25.65 4.61 -27.95
CA LYS A 118 25.49 4.31 -29.38
C LYS A 118 24.42 5.19 -30.01
N ASN A 119 23.28 5.38 -29.34
CA ASN A 119 22.21 6.26 -29.79
C ASN A 119 22.71 7.71 -29.92
N GLN A 120 23.45 8.22 -28.92
CA GLN A 120 24.02 9.56 -28.95
C GLN A 120 25.01 9.77 -30.11
N LEU A 121 25.86 8.79 -30.38
CA LEU A 121 26.79 8.83 -31.51
C LEU A 121 26.05 8.82 -32.85
N ASN A 122 25.02 7.97 -32.98
CA ASN A 122 24.17 7.94 -34.17
C ASN A 122 23.42 9.26 -34.37
N SER A 123 22.81 9.80 -33.30
CA SER A 123 22.13 11.10 -33.31
C SER A 123 23.07 12.23 -33.71
N ARG A 124 24.34 12.19 -33.28
CA ARG A 124 25.37 13.15 -33.71
C ARG A 124 25.70 13.00 -35.19
N SER A 125 25.88 11.77 -35.69
CA SER A 125 26.12 11.52 -37.12
C SER A 125 24.98 12.05 -37.97
N ILE A 126 23.73 11.72 -37.59
CA ILE A 126 22.53 12.18 -38.29
C ILE A 126 22.48 13.72 -38.30
N LYS A 127 22.77 14.39 -37.18
CA LYS A 127 22.82 15.87 -37.14
C LYS A 127 23.77 16.44 -38.18
N VAL A 128 24.98 15.91 -38.27
CA VAL A 128 25.98 16.34 -39.27
C VAL A 128 25.47 16.12 -40.69
N ASP A 129 24.84 14.98 -40.97
CA ASP A 129 24.27 14.70 -42.30
C ASP A 129 23.12 15.65 -42.66
N LEU A 130 22.26 15.99 -41.69
CA LEU A 130 21.15 16.93 -41.90
C LEU A 130 21.66 18.35 -42.17
N ASP A 131 22.69 18.78 -41.45
CA ASP A 131 23.32 20.09 -41.63
C ASP A 131 24.00 20.17 -43.00
N TYR A 132 24.80 19.16 -43.37
CA TYR A 132 25.43 19.07 -44.68
C TYR A 132 24.41 19.12 -45.83
N ASN A 133 23.32 18.35 -45.74
CA ASN A 133 22.26 18.38 -46.74
C ASN A 133 21.60 19.76 -46.88
N THR A 134 21.48 20.49 -45.77
CA THR A 134 20.95 21.86 -45.76
C THR A 134 21.91 22.83 -46.45
N GLU A 135 23.22 22.70 -46.19
CA GLU A 135 24.26 23.51 -46.82
C GLU A 135 24.33 23.29 -48.33
N VAL A 136 24.31 22.04 -48.80
CA VAL A 136 24.30 21.71 -50.23
C VAL A 136 23.11 22.35 -50.93
N LYS A 137 21.91 22.31 -50.33
CA LYS A 137 20.71 22.96 -50.88
C LYS A 137 20.85 24.49 -50.93
N LYS A 138 21.42 25.11 -49.90
CA LYS A 138 21.70 26.56 -49.88
C LYS A 138 22.71 26.96 -50.97
N LEU A 139 23.74 26.15 -51.20
CA LEU A 139 24.72 26.37 -52.26
C LEU A 139 24.06 26.29 -53.64
N LYS A 140 23.19 25.31 -53.88
CA LYS A 140 22.40 25.21 -55.14
C LYS A 140 21.50 26.43 -55.35
N ILE A 141 20.81 26.92 -54.30
CA ILE A 141 20.01 28.15 -54.38
C ILE A 141 20.90 29.35 -54.71
N THR A 142 22.07 29.46 -54.10
CA THR A 142 23.03 30.55 -54.36
C THR A 142 23.50 30.51 -55.81
N SER A 143 23.86 29.33 -56.32
CA SER A 143 24.22 29.11 -57.72
C SER A 143 23.10 29.53 -58.68
N LEU A 144 21.86 29.12 -58.41
CA LEU A 144 20.70 29.50 -59.24
C LEU A 144 20.43 31.01 -59.21
N LYS A 145 20.63 31.67 -58.05
CA LYS A 145 20.51 33.12 -57.94
C LYS A 145 21.54 33.86 -58.77
N THR A 146 22.79 33.40 -58.75
CA THR A 146 23.85 33.95 -59.60
C THR A 146 23.53 33.75 -61.08
N GLU A 147 23.07 32.56 -61.46
CA GLU A 147 22.69 32.27 -62.85
C GLU A 147 21.52 33.16 -63.33
N ILE A 148 20.49 33.37 -62.48
CA ILE A 148 19.40 34.30 -62.79
C ILE A 148 19.91 35.74 -62.96
N ALA A 149 20.86 36.18 -62.14
CA ALA A 149 21.44 37.52 -62.26
C ALA A 149 22.20 37.69 -63.58
N ASP A 150 22.96 36.69 -64.00
CA ASP A 150 23.68 36.70 -65.29
C ASP A 150 22.70 36.65 -66.47
N GLN A 151 21.67 35.80 -66.40
CA GLN A 151 20.62 35.72 -67.41
C GLN A 151 19.83 37.03 -67.54
N GLU A 152 19.60 37.75 -66.44
CA GLU A 152 18.92 39.05 -66.47
C GLU A 152 19.70 40.09 -67.29
N GLN A 153 21.04 40.08 -67.18
CA GLN A 153 21.90 40.95 -67.99
C GLN A 153 21.85 40.56 -69.47
N LEU A 154 21.89 39.26 -69.78
CA LEU A 154 21.80 38.74 -71.14
C LEU A 154 20.43 39.03 -71.78
N LEU A 155 19.35 38.98 -71.00
CA LEU A 155 18.00 39.27 -71.47
C LEU A 155 17.86 40.74 -71.91
N LYS A 156 18.50 41.68 -71.19
CA LYS A 156 18.50 43.12 -71.53
C LYS A 156 19.16 43.40 -72.88
N VAL A 157 20.17 42.62 -73.25
CA VAL A 157 20.86 42.74 -74.55
C VAL A 157 20.29 41.80 -75.63
N GLY A 158 19.21 41.07 -75.32
CA GLY A 158 18.55 40.14 -76.25
C GLY A 158 19.30 38.82 -76.50
N GLY A 159 20.27 38.47 -75.64
CA GLY A 159 21.11 37.28 -75.77
C GLY A 159 20.49 35.97 -75.27
N ILE A 160 19.31 36.00 -74.65
CA ILE A 160 18.59 34.82 -74.15
C ILE A 160 17.07 34.97 -74.31
N SER A 161 16.35 33.85 -74.44
CA SER A 161 14.89 33.83 -74.53
C SER A 161 14.22 34.05 -73.15
N PRO A 162 13.14 34.85 -73.07
CA PRO A 162 12.36 35.04 -71.83
C PRO A 162 11.84 33.73 -71.22
N ALA A 163 11.55 32.72 -72.06
CA ALA A 163 11.04 31.42 -71.58
C ALA A 163 12.07 30.66 -70.74
N ILE A 164 13.36 30.75 -71.10
CA ILE A 164 14.44 30.10 -70.36
C ILE A 164 14.66 30.79 -69.02
N PHE A 165 14.66 32.13 -69.01
CA PHE A 165 14.77 32.91 -67.77
C PHE A 165 13.65 32.57 -66.77
N GLU A 166 12.40 32.50 -67.25
CA GLU A 166 11.26 32.14 -66.38
C GLU A 166 11.36 30.68 -65.89
N GLN A 167 11.87 29.76 -66.70
CA GLN A 167 12.13 28.39 -66.29
C GLN A 167 13.17 28.31 -65.16
N THR A 168 14.31 29.00 -65.26
CA THR A 168 15.33 29.04 -64.21
C THR A 168 14.78 29.68 -62.92
N LYS A 169 13.94 30.71 -63.05
CA LYS A 169 13.24 31.31 -61.91
C LYS A 169 12.27 30.33 -61.22
N GLN A 170 11.53 29.52 -61.98
CA GLN A 170 10.70 28.45 -61.42
C GLN A 170 11.54 27.40 -60.70
N GLU A 171 12.70 27.02 -61.24
CA GLU A 171 13.63 26.10 -60.57
C GLU A 171 14.14 26.69 -59.24
N LEU A 172 14.45 27.99 -59.19
CA LEU A 172 14.83 28.66 -57.94
C LEU A 172 13.69 28.57 -56.90
N VAL A 173 12.45 28.85 -57.30
CA VAL A 173 11.29 28.77 -56.39
C VAL A 173 11.11 27.36 -55.86
N LEU A 174 11.24 26.33 -56.70
CA LEU A 174 11.19 24.93 -56.29
C LEU A 174 12.32 24.61 -55.29
N ALA A 175 13.55 25.02 -55.58
CA ALA A 175 14.69 24.79 -54.70
C ALA A 175 14.52 25.47 -53.32
N GLU A 176 14.00 26.70 -53.28
CA GLU A 176 13.70 27.40 -52.02
C GLU A 176 12.58 26.71 -51.22
N ARG A 177 11.54 26.20 -51.90
CA ARG A 177 10.48 25.41 -51.26
C ARG A 177 11.00 24.10 -50.70
N ASP A 178 11.86 23.42 -51.45
CA ASP A 178 12.49 22.17 -51.02
C ASP A 178 13.42 22.38 -49.83
N LEU A 179 14.19 23.48 -49.80
CA LEU A 179 15.00 23.84 -48.64
C LEU A 179 14.12 24.04 -47.41
N LYS A 180 13.04 24.82 -47.53
CA LYS A 180 12.10 25.05 -46.42
C LYS A 180 11.49 23.74 -45.90
N MET A 181 11.03 22.88 -46.80
CA MET A 181 10.49 21.56 -46.44
C MET A 181 11.54 20.68 -45.76
N THR A 182 12.79 20.73 -46.21
CA THR A 182 13.90 19.99 -45.62
C THR A 182 14.20 20.50 -44.21
N GLN A 183 14.23 21.82 -44.00
CA GLN A 183 14.43 22.41 -42.67
C GLN A 183 13.33 22.01 -41.69
N GLU A 184 12.07 22.03 -42.13
CA GLU A 184 10.94 21.57 -41.30
C GLU A 184 11.11 20.11 -40.90
N LYS A 185 11.39 19.23 -41.87
CA LYS A 185 11.66 17.80 -41.62
C LYS A 185 12.84 17.59 -40.68
N ASN A 186 13.92 18.36 -40.85
CA ASN A 186 15.08 18.30 -39.97
C ASN A 186 14.69 18.68 -38.54
N SER A 187 13.91 19.75 -38.34
CA SER A 187 13.46 20.15 -36.99
C SER A 187 12.62 19.06 -36.30
N ILE A 188 11.74 18.39 -37.05
CA ILE A 188 10.95 17.26 -36.55
C ILE A 188 11.85 16.08 -36.20
N ARG A 189 12.80 15.76 -37.09
CA ARG A 189 13.75 14.66 -36.88
C ARG A 189 14.62 14.90 -35.65
N LEU A 190 15.08 16.12 -35.43
CA LEU A 190 15.87 16.48 -34.24
C LEU A 190 15.07 16.29 -32.95
N LYS A 191 13.79 16.71 -32.93
CA LYS A 191 12.89 16.46 -31.79
C LYS A 191 12.63 14.98 -31.55
N GLN A 192 12.53 14.18 -32.60
CA GLN A 192 12.41 12.72 -32.47
C GLN A 192 13.65 12.11 -31.82
N LEU A 193 14.85 12.49 -32.29
CA LEU A 193 16.10 12.00 -31.70
C LEU A 193 16.24 12.38 -30.22
N GLU A 194 15.85 13.61 -29.86
CA GLU A 194 15.83 14.05 -28.46
C GLU A 194 14.81 13.27 -27.62
N ALA A 195 13.62 13.02 -28.14
CA ALA A 195 12.61 12.21 -27.46
C ALA A 195 13.07 10.76 -27.27
N ASP A 196 13.73 10.18 -28.27
CA ASP A 196 14.30 8.83 -28.20
C ASP A 196 15.41 8.74 -27.14
N GLU A 197 16.32 9.72 -27.10
CA GLU A 197 17.38 9.81 -26.09
C GLU A 197 16.80 9.95 -24.67
N ASN A 198 15.83 10.85 -24.49
CA ASN A 198 15.13 11.01 -23.20
C ASN A 198 14.38 9.75 -22.78
N GLY A 199 13.79 9.02 -23.73
CA GLY A 199 13.15 7.73 -23.48
C GLY A 199 14.12 6.68 -22.95
N LEU A 200 15.32 6.59 -23.53
CA LEU A 200 16.39 5.70 -23.05
C LEU A 200 16.89 6.10 -21.66
N LEU A 201 17.11 7.40 -21.42
CA LEU A 201 17.51 7.92 -20.11
C LEU A 201 16.48 7.59 -19.03
N LEU A 202 15.19 7.72 -19.32
CA LEU A 202 14.12 7.39 -18.39
C LEU A 202 14.11 5.89 -18.05
N GLN A 203 14.31 5.02 -19.05
CA GLN A 203 14.41 3.58 -18.82
C GLN A 203 15.59 3.22 -17.91
N ILE A 204 16.75 3.86 -18.13
CA ILE A 204 17.94 3.71 -17.29
C ILE A 204 17.66 4.17 -15.85
N ASP A 205 17.01 5.32 -15.66
CA ASP A 205 16.67 5.84 -14.32
C ASP A 205 15.73 4.89 -13.56
N VAL A 206 14.69 4.39 -14.24
CA VAL A 206 13.76 3.40 -13.66
C VAL A 206 14.51 2.13 -13.25
N ARG A 207 15.41 1.62 -14.09
CA ARG A 207 16.23 0.44 -13.78
C ARG A 207 17.19 0.70 -12.61
N LYS A 208 17.86 1.85 -12.57
CA LYS A 208 18.73 2.26 -11.45
C LYS A 208 17.97 2.34 -10.13
N LYS A 209 16.77 2.92 -10.13
CA LYS A 209 15.89 2.96 -8.94
C LYS A 209 15.51 1.56 -8.47
N GLY A 210 15.16 0.65 -9.40
CA GLY A 210 14.87 -0.75 -9.08
C GLY A 210 16.04 -1.46 -8.39
N ILE A 211 17.26 -1.34 -8.94
CA ILE A 211 18.48 -1.90 -8.34
C ILE A 211 18.75 -1.29 -6.96
N GLY A 212 18.51 0.02 -6.81
CA GLY A 212 18.63 0.71 -5.52
C GLY A 212 17.73 0.09 -4.47
N ILE A 213 16.45 -0.10 -4.78
CA ILE A 213 15.47 -0.72 -3.88
C ILE A 213 15.92 -2.12 -3.46
N GLU A 214 16.30 -2.97 -4.41
CA GLU A 214 16.81 -4.33 -4.12
C GLU A 214 18.08 -4.32 -3.25
N THR A 215 18.98 -3.37 -3.48
CA THR A 215 20.21 -3.22 -2.69
C THR A 215 19.91 -2.75 -1.26
N TYR A 216 19.03 -1.76 -1.09
CA TYR A 216 18.57 -1.31 0.23
C TYR A 216 17.90 -2.44 0.99
N PHE A 217 17.12 -3.24 0.28
CA PHE A 217 16.38 -4.34 0.85
C PHE A 217 17.29 -5.48 1.30
N THR A 218 18.26 -5.85 0.46
CA THR A 218 19.33 -6.78 0.83
C THR A 218 20.04 -6.27 2.08
N ARG A 219 20.46 -5.00 2.10
CA ARG A 219 21.12 -4.40 3.28
C ARG A 219 20.21 -4.39 4.51
N PHE A 220 18.91 -4.17 4.37
CA PHE A 220 17.95 -4.23 5.47
C PHE A 220 17.82 -5.64 6.04
N ILE A 221 17.78 -6.68 5.19
CA ILE A 221 17.72 -8.08 5.65
C ILE A 221 19.03 -8.49 6.34
N TYR A 222 20.19 -8.06 5.83
CA TYR A 222 21.48 -8.39 6.43
C TYR A 222 21.86 -7.53 7.64
N HIS A 223 21.38 -6.27 7.72
CA HIS A 223 21.71 -5.34 8.80
C HIS A 223 20.64 -5.28 9.90
N LYS A 224 19.36 -5.41 9.54
CA LYS A 224 18.20 -5.51 10.46
C LYS A 224 17.72 -6.95 10.70
N SER A 225 18.56 -7.95 10.44
CA SER A 225 18.51 -9.19 11.24
C SER A 225 18.71 -8.93 12.76
N THR A 226 18.98 -7.67 13.11
CA THR A 226 18.75 -7.05 14.42
C THR A 226 17.31 -6.47 14.54
N PHE A 227 16.28 -7.32 14.60
CA PHE A 227 14.89 -6.83 14.77
C PHE A 227 14.64 -6.33 16.20
N GLU A 228 13.97 -5.19 16.29
CA GLU A 228 13.70 -4.47 17.55
C GLU A 228 12.53 -5.10 18.30
N TRP A 229 12.82 -5.84 19.37
CA TRP A 229 11.83 -6.28 20.35
C TRP A 229 11.70 -5.21 21.43
N ASN A 230 10.56 -4.51 21.46
CA ASN A 230 10.18 -3.68 22.59
C ASN A 230 9.23 -4.51 23.47
N CYS A 231 9.79 -5.20 24.46
CA CYS A 231 9.01 -5.74 25.57
C CYS A 231 9.02 -4.67 26.67
N SER A 232 7.85 -4.08 26.91
CA SER A 232 7.50 -3.54 28.23
C SER A 232 7.07 -4.68 29.14
#